data_AF-A0A815K1Y7-F1
#
_entry.id   AF-A0A815K1Y7-F1
#
_cell.length_a   1.000
_cell.length_b   1.000
_cell.length_c   1.000
_cell.angle_alpha   90.00
_cell.angle_beta   90.00
_cell.angle_gamma   90.00
#
_symmetry.space_group_name_H-M   'P 1'
#
loop_
_entity.id
_entity.type
_entity.pdbx_description
1 polymer ?
#
loop_
_entity_poly.entity_id
_entity_poly.type
_entity_poly.pdbx_seq_one_letter_code
_entity_poly.pdbx_strand_id
1 'polypeptide(L)'
;MPYDFLYLATTTTPEIYSSQCYNYKTVDEPSRHVNASYIGKQCDKTNSILSTPGWVRFVGSGGTQLPTYALNSNQCSTDAPGWYSGTMPNTPGLTQNGTVCFSWEGNSCKWSNSIQVTNCESYYVYHLSPPATCSLRYCTDTPIVATTTTTTTTTTETTTTTAIFSSQCYNYTTIDEESRNTNKPGGFECDEATFASGSRWVRFTGVGGTEIPTKAVGSNRCGTKATGWYSGAMPTVVDTTSSGSVCFDWESNSCRWKNDINVTNCDSYYVYQLRPSPGCSMRYCTTNAPTAKVSKGFTSISDYIKNLFEKLIS
;
A
#
# COMPACT_ATOMS: atom_id res chain seq x y z
N MET A 1 -32.04 -45.48 -8.01
CA MET A 1 -30.73 -45.45 -7.32
C MET A 1 -29.91 -44.38 -8.03
N PRO A 2 -29.59 -43.24 -7.39
CA PRO A 2 -28.82 -42.19 -8.04
C PRO A 2 -27.34 -42.56 -8.07
N TYR A 3 -26.68 -42.25 -9.18
CA TYR A 3 -25.24 -42.38 -9.37
C TYR A 3 -24.53 -41.21 -8.68
N ASP A 4 -23.71 -41.52 -7.67
CA ASP A 4 -22.76 -40.60 -7.07
C ASP A 4 -21.64 -40.29 -8.07
N PHE A 5 -21.60 -39.07 -8.60
CA PHE A 5 -20.42 -38.51 -9.24
C PHE A 5 -19.64 -37.72 -8.20
N LEU A 6 -18.61 -38.37 -7.64
CA LEU A 6 -17.56 -37.72 -6.86
C LEU A 6 -16.84 -36.68 -7.74
N TYR A 7 -17.17 -35.40 -7.55
CA TYR A 7 -16.38 -34.29 -8.06
C TYR A 7 -15.15 -34.11 -7.16
N LEU A 8 -13.97 -34.51 -7.64
CA LEU A 8 -12.70 -34.18 -7.01
C LEU A 8 -12.46 -32.67 -7.20
N ALA A 9 -12.76 -31.88 -6.17
CA ALA A 9 -12.38 -30.48 -6.10
C ALA A 9 -10.86 -30.40 -5.92
N THR A 10 -10.14 -30.02 -6.99
CA THR A 10 -8.74 -29.63 -6.89
C THR A 10 -8.65 -28.33 -6.11
N THR A 11 -8.18 -28.41 -4.86
CA THR A 11 -7.88 -27.25 -4.02
C THR A 11 -6.69 -26.49 -4.60
N THR A 12 -6.95 -25.40 -5.32
CA THR A 12 -5.90 -24.43 -5.68
C THR A 12 -5.51 -23.64 -4.42
N THR A 13 -4.25 -23.79 -4.03
CA THR A 13 -3.59 -23.06 -2.94
C THR A 13 -3.65 -21.54 -3.14
N PRO A 14 -3.69 -20.71 -2.07
CA PRO A 14 -3.57 -19.27 -2.20
C PRO A 14 -2.22 -18.95 -2.85
N GLU A 15 -2.19 -18.18 -3.93
CA GLU A 15 -0.95 -17.74 -4.55
C GLU A 15 -0.14 -16.91 -3.55
N ILE A 16 0.93 -17.51 -3.02
CA ILE A 16 1.93 -16.81 -2.22
C ILE A 16 2.62 -15.87 -3.20
N TYR A 17 2.36 -14.55 -3.10
CA TYR A 17 3.10 -13.57 -3.89
C TYR A 17 4.61 -13.75 -3.66
N SER A 18 5.39 -13.45 -4.69
CA SER A 18 6.85 -13.56 -4.68
C SER A 18 7.47 -12.91 -3.43
N SER A 19 8.49 -13.54 -2.83
CA SER A 19 9.05 -13.13 -1.52
C SER A 19 9.53 -11.67 -1.47
N GLN A 20 9.86 -11.08 -2.61
CA GLN A 20 10.27 -9.69 -2.76
C GLN A 20 9.16 -8.68 -2.50
N CYS A 21 7.89 -9.09 -2.52
CA CYS A 21 6.76 -8.26 -2.09
C CYS A 21 6.66 -8.15 -0.55
N TYR A 22 7.49 -8.87 0.19
CA TYR A 22 7.53 -8.81 1.65
C TYR A 22 8.92 -8.48 2.19
N ASN A 23 9.97 -8.81 1.43
CA ASN A 23 11.37 -8.60 1.79
C ASN A 23 12.01 -7.59 0.86
N TYR A 24 11.85 -6.31 1.17
CA TYR A 24 12.43 -5.19 0.43
C TYR A 24 12.93 -4.09 1.39
N LYS A 25 13.83 -3.23 0.92
CA LYS A 25 14.22 -1.99 1.63
C LYS A 25 13.37 -0.81 1.16
N THR A 26 13.08 0.12 2.04
CA THR A 26 12.27 1.31 1.70
C THR A 26 13.16 2.50 1.37
N VAL A 27 12.88 3.21 0.27
CA VAL A 27 13.55 4.46 -0.11
C VAL A 27 12.52 5.60 -0.04
N ASP A 28 12.68 6.48 0.95
CA ASP A 28 11.84 7.67 1.15
C ASP A 28 12.72 8.92 1.11
N GLU A 29 12.99 9.39 -0.10
CA GLU A 29 13.85 10.55 -0.32
C GLU A 29 13.13 11.57 -1.21
N PRO A 30 12.60 12.67 -0.63
CA PRO A 30 11.80 13.66 -1.37
C PRO A 30 12.49 14.24 -2.61
N SER A 31 13.82 14.37 -2.57
CA SER A 31 14.60 14.95 -3.66
C SER A 31 14.70 14.07 -4.91
N ARG A 32 14.19 12.83 -4.88
CA ARG A 32 14.14 11.93 -6.04
C ARG A 32 12.98 12.25 -6.99
N HIS A 33 11.99 13.01 -6.54
CA HIS A 33 10.83 13.34 -7.36
C HIS A 33 11.27 14.13 -8.61
N VAL A 34 10.70 13.82 -9.77
CA VAL A 34 10.97 14.51 -11.04
C VAL A 34 10.73 16.03 -10.97
N ASN A 35 9.80 16.44 -10.11
CA ASN A 35 9.44 17.84 -9.82
C ASN A 35 10.02 18.37 -8.49
N ALA A 36 10.92 17.64 -7.83
CA ALA A 36 11.54 18.13 -6.59
C ALA A 36 12.44 19.33 -6.87
N SER A 37 12.47 20.27 -5.93
CA SER A 37 13.47 21.34 -5.93
C SER A 37 14.87 20.76 -5.80
N TYR A 38 15.84 21.39 -6.46
CA TYR A 38 17.24 21.02 -6.36
C TYR A 38 17.77 21.33 -4.96
N ILE A 39 18.29 20.32 -4.27
CA ILE A 39 18.84 20.45 -2.91
C ILE A 39 20.36 20.22 -2.84
N GLY A 40 21.03 20.29 -3.99
CA GLY A 40 22.43 19.85 -4.12
C GLY A 40 22.54 18.43 -4.67
N LYS A 41 23.66 18.15 -5.34
CA LYS A 41 23.89 16.89 -6.04
C LYS A 41 23.85 15.68 -5.10
N GLN A 42 22.91 14.79 -5.37
CA GLN A 42 22.70 13.49 -4.73
C GLN A 42 23.13 12.37 -5.67
N CYS A 43 23.47 11.22 -5.10
CA CYS A 43 23.90 10.06 -5.88
C CYS A 43 23.49 8.73 -5.26
N ASP A 44 23.27 7.73 -6.11
CA ASP A 44 22.88 6.38 -5.66
C ASP A 44 24.04 5.41 -5.51
N LYS A 45 25.18 5.71 -6.12
CA LYS A 45 26.38 4.87 -6.02
C LYS A 45 26.88 4.72 -4.58
N THR A 46 26.77 5.78 -3.77
CA THR A 46 27.18 5.77 -2.34
C THR A 46 25.99 5.90 -1.39
N ASN A 47 24.76 5.73 -1.89
CA ASN A 47 23.56 5.81 -1.07
C ASN A 47 23.49 4.63 -0.08
N SER A 48 23.03 4.87 1.15
CA SER A 48 22.99 3.84 2.21
C SER A 48 22.11 2.63 1.88
N ILE A 49 21.14 2.77 0.98
CA ILE A 49 20.20 1.72 0.58
C ILE A 49 20.54 1.17 -0.80
N LEU A 50 20.88 2.04 -1.75
CA LEU A 50 21.06 1.71 -3.18
C LEU A 50 22.51 1.41 -3.60
N SER A 51 23.47 1.51 -2.67
CA SER A 51 24.89 1.17 -2.94
C SER A 51 25.15 -0.33 -3.09
N THR A 52 24.15 -1.19 -2.84
CA THR A 52 24.23 -2.65 -3.01
C THR A 52 23.02 -3.16 -3.79
N PRO A 53 23.17 -4.20 -4.63
CA PRO A 53 22.03 -4.78 -5.32
C PRO A 53 20.96 -5.31 -4.35
N GLY A 54 19.69 -5.07 -4.67
CA GLY A 54 18.59 -5.64 -3.88
C GLY A 54 17.21 -5.08 -4.22
N TRP A 55 16.19 -5.70 -3.63
CA TRP A 55 14.79 -5.28 -3.75
C TRP A 55 14.51 -4.03 -2.92
N VAL A 56 13.98 -3.00 -3.57
CA VAL A 56 13.59 -1.74 -2.95
C VAL A 56 12.18 -1.33 -3.32
N ARG A 57 11.54 -0.56 -2.44
CA ARG A 57 10.27 0.13 -2.69
C ARG A 57 10.45 1.62 -2.48
N PHE A 58 10.06 2.42 -3.47
CA PHE A 58 9.99 3.87 -3.35
C PHE A 58 8.68 4.29 -2.68
N VAL A 59 8.76 5.22 -1.73
CA VAL A 59 7.59 5.72 -0.98
C VAL A 59 7.71 7.22 -0.71
N GLY A 60 6.65 7.81 -0.17
CA GLY A 60 6.66 9.18 0.33
C GLY A 60 6.58 10.24 -0.77
N SER A 61 6.93 11.48 -0.41
CA SER A 61 6.85 12.64 -1.31
C SER A 61 7.92 12.64 -2.41
N GLY A 62 8.89 11.72 -2.33
CA GLY A 62 9.85 11.46 -3.40
C GLY A 62 9.21 10.86 -4.64
N GLY A 63 8.00 10.33 -4.56
CA GLY A 63 7.37 9.54 -5.63
C GLY A 63 7.49 8.05 -5.36
N THR A 64 6.65 7.26 -6.02
CA THR A 64 6.46 5.84 -5.69
C THR A 64 6.85 4.89 -6.80
N GLN A 65 7.17 5.41 -7.99
CA GLN A 65 7.52 4.61 -9.16
C GLN A 65 8.65 5.26 -9.95
N LEU A 66 9.45 4.47 -10.65
CA LEU A 66 10.35 5.03 -11.66
C LEU A 66 9.50 5.62 -12.80
N PRO A 67 9.79 6.83 -13.30
CA PRO A 67 9.08 7.37 -14.45
C PRO A 67 9.31 6.48 -15.68
N THR A 68 8.26 6.26 -16.48
CA THR A 68 8.33 5.44 -17.71
C THR A 68 8.56 6.29 -18.97
N TYR A 69 9.11 7.48 -18.80
CA TYR A 69 9.39 8.44 -19.85
C TYR A 69 10.78 9.07 -19.64
N ALA A 70 11.40 9.48 -20.73
CA ALA A 70 12.72 10.07 -20.69
C ALA A 70 12.72 11.43 -19.97
N LEU A 71 13.70 11.61 -19.09
CA LEU A 71 13.93 12.85 -18.34
C LEU A 71 14.99 13.71 -19.02
N ASN A 72 14.97 15.02 -18.74
CA ASN A 72 16.04 15.93 -19.13
C ASN A 72 17.17 15.86 -18.10
N SER A 73 18.38 16.26 -18.46
CA SER A 73 19.50 16.35 -17.51
C SER A 73 19.19 17.30 -16.35
N ASN A 74 19.85 17.09 -15.20
CA ASN A 74 19.75 17.92 -14.00
C ASN A 74 18.42 17.86 -13.23
N GLN A 75 17.70 16.73 -13.30
CA GLN A 75 16.49 16.47 -12.49
C GLN A 75 16.78 15.56 -11.28
N CYS A 76 15.84 15.51 -10.33
CA CYS A 76 15.92 14.62 -9.15
C CYS A 76 17.20 14.82 -8.34
N SER A 77 17.67 16.08 -8.27
CA SER A 77 18.93 16.45 -7.62
C SER A 77 20.14 15.64 -8.10
N THR A 78 20.23 15.29 -9.39
CA THR A 78 21.39 14.62 -9.98
C THR A 78 21.69 15.17 -11.37
N ASP A 79 22.89 14.90 -11.88
CA ASP A 79 23.30 15.32 -13.23
C ASP A 79 22.53 14.51 -14.30
N ALA A 80 22.54 13.18 -14.14
CA ALA A 80 21.98 12.23 -15.10
C ALA A 80 20.83 11.42 -14.46
N PRO A 81 19.58 11.88 -14.59
CA PRO A 81 18.42 11.24 -13.99
C PRO A 81 18.05 9.94 -14.68
N GLY A 82 17.71 8.93 -13.87
CA GLY A 82 17.34 7.59 -14.30
C GLY A 82 15.83 7.39 -14.39
N TRP A 83 15.36 6.80 -15.49
CA TRP A 83 13.96 6.48 -15.76
C TRP A 83 13.84 5.05 -16.30
N TYR A 84 12.68 4.41 -16.10
CA TYR A 84 12.44 3.04 -16.55
C TYR A 84 12.06 3.00 -18.04
N SER A 85 12.90 2.39 -18.85
CA SER A 85 12.69 2.23 -20.30
C SER A 85 11.88 0.96 -20.56
N GLY A 86 10.57 1.08 -20.39
CA GLY A 86 9.64 -0.01 -20.63
C GLY A 86 8.27 0.25 -20.02
N THR A 87 7.40 -0.74 -20.16
CA THR A 87 6.08 -0.77 -19.52
C THR A 87 6.16 -1.51 -18.20
N MET A 88 5.59 -0.94 -17.13
CA MET A 88 5.50 -1.61 -15.84
C MET A 88 4.66 -2.90 -15.94
N PRO A 89 4.99 -3.96 -15.17
CA PRO A 89 4.19 -5.19 -15.16
C PRO A 89 2.80 -4.91 -14.61
N ASN A 90 1.76 -5.26 -15.36
CA ASN A 90 0.36 -5.00 -14.97
C ASN A 90 -0.30 -6.15 -14.21
N THR A 91 0.35 -7.32 -14.15
CA THR A 91 -0.16 -8.52 -13.49
C THR A 91 0.45 -8.64 -12.09
N PRO A 92 -0.36 -8.67 -11.01
CA PRO A 92 0.15 -8.90 -9.66
C PRO A 92 0.99 -10.17 -9.55
N GLY A 93 2.07 -10.12 -8.79
CA GLY A 93 3.07 -11.19 -8.66
C GLY A 93 4.02 -11.34 -9.84
N LEU A 94 3.77 -10.69 -10.99
CA LEU A 94 4.65 -10.77 -12.14
C LEU A 94 5.93 -9.98 -11.91
N THR A 95 7.06 -10.69 -12.00
CA THR A 95 8.39 -10.10 -12.08
C THR A 95 8.81 -9.98 -13.53
N GLN A 96 9.18 -8.77 -13.95
CA GLN A 96 9.60 -8.46 -15.30
C GLN A 96 11.03 -7.89 -15.29
N ASN A 97 11.87 -8.38 -16.20
CA ASN A 97 13.17 -7.77 -16.46
C ASN A 97 12.98 -6.47 -17.25
N GLY A 98 13.78 -5.45 -16.94
CA GLY A 98 13.78 -4.22 -17.72
C GLY A 98 15.05 -3.41 -17.53
N THR A 99 15.03 -2.18 -17.99
CA THR A 99 16.21 -1.32 -18.02
C THR A 99 15.87 0.05 -17.49
N VAL A 100 16.68 0.55 -16.57
CA VAL A 100 16.70 1.97 -16.24
C VAL A 100 17.72 2.65 -17.15
N CYS A 101 17.28 3.66 -17.90
CA CYS A 101 18.10 4.52 -18.72
C CYS A 101 18.40 5.82 -17.97
N PHE A 102 19.64 6.32 -18.07
CA PHE A 102 20.04 7.58 -17.47
C PHE A 102 20.31 8.63 -18.55
N SER A 103 19.60 9.74 -18.47
CA SER A 103 19.63 10.80 -19.47
C SER A 103 20.78 11.77 -19.27
N TRP A 104 21.57 12.05 -20.31
CA TRP A 104 22.66 13.04 -20.26
C TRP A 104 22.94 13.65 -21.63
N GLU A 105 23.11 14.98 -21.67
CA GLU A 105 23.53 15.74 -22.87
C GLU A 105 22.69 15.40 -24.12
N GLY A 106 21.37 15.40 -23.99
CA GLY A 106 20.44 15.13 -25.10
C GLY A 106 20.33 13.65 -25.50
N ASN A 107 21.11 12.75 -24.90
CA ASN A 107 20.91 11.31 -25.02
C ASN A 107 20.08 10.81 -23.84
N SER A 108 18.87 10.32 -24.12
CA SER A 108 17.93 9.83 -23.10
C SER A 108 18.32 8.49 -22.45
N CYS A 109 19.30 7.77 -22.99
CA CYS A 109 19.82 6.53 -22.44
C CYS A 109 21.33 6.44 -22.61
N LYS A 110 22.06 7.45 -22.10
CA LYS A 110 23.53 7.51 -22.20
C LYS A 110 24.19 6.39 -21.41
N TRP A 111 23.65 6.09 -20.23
CA TRP A 111 24.01 4.94 -19.40
C TRP A 111 22.74 4.16 -19.07
N SER A 112 22.91 2.92 -18.63
CA SER A 112 21.79 2.10 -18.22
C SER A 112 22.17 1.05 -17.18
N ASN A 113 21.16 0.60 -16.44
CA ASN A 113 21.24 -0.55 -15.55
C ASN A 113 20.12 -1.53 -15.89
N SER A 114 20.45 -2.82 -15.90
CA SER A 114 19.44 -3.87 -15.95
C SER A 114 18.81 -4.04 -14.57
N ILE A 115 17.49 -4.17 -14.54
CA ILE A 115 16.71 -4.27 -13.30
C ILE A 115 15.66 -5.38 -13.42
N GLN A 116 15.05 -5.71 -12.29
CA GLN A 116 13.78 -6.43 -12.26
C GLN A 116 12.75 -5.57 -11.55
N VAL A 117 11.51 -5.62 -12.01
CA VAL A 117 10.37 -4.96 -11.35
C VAL A 117 9.29 -5.99 -11.11
N THR A 118 8.74 -6.00 -9.89
CA THR A 118 7.60 -6.87 -9.54
C THR A 118 6.40 -6.01 -9.20
N ASN A 119 5.25 -6.33 -9.78
CA ASN A 119 3.98 -5.76 -9.37
C ASN A 119 3.48 -6.48 -8.12
N CYS A 120 3.50 -5.82 -6.98
CA CYS A 120 2.99 -6.35 -5.71
C CYS A 120 1.55 -5.92 -5.46
N GLU A 121 0.75 -5.88 -6.53
CA GLU A 121 -0.66 -5.50 -6.59
C GLU A 121 -0.87 -3.98 -6.38
N SER A 122 -0.48 -3.45 -5.22
CA SER A 122 -0.69 -2.05 -4.84
C SER A 122 0.55 -1.15 -4.94
N TYR A 123 1.71 -1.74 -5.25
CA TYR A 123 2.96 -1.02 -5.44
C TYR A 123 3.93 -1.85 -6.27
N TYR A 124 5.02 -1.21 -6.69
CA TYR A 124 6.11 -1.88 -7.37
C TYR A 124 7.31 -2.00 -6.43
N VAL A 125 7.98 -3.15 -6.51
CA VAL A 125 9.32 -3.33 -5.96
C VAL A 125 10.30 -3.51 -7.09
N TYR A 126 11.50 -2.97 -6.92
CA TYR A 126 12.53 -2.94 -7.95
C TYR A 126 13.79 -3.60 -7.41
N HIS A 127 14.32 -4.60 -8.12
CA HIS A 127 15.65 -5.11 -7.88
C HIS A 127 16.65 -4.23 -8.62
N LEU A 128 17.26 -3.29 -7.90
CA LEU A 128 18.16 -2.29 -8.45
C LEU A 128 19.61 -2.62 -8.10
N SER A 129 20.53 -2.19 -8.96
CA SER A 129 21.98 -2.21 -8.72
C SER A 129 22.52 -0.79 -8.57
N PRO A 130 23.65 -0.56 -7.88
CA PRO A 130 24.25 0.77 -7.82
C PRO A 130 24.59 1.28 -9.23
N PRO A 131 24.37 2.57 -9.54
CA PRO A 131 24.83 3.14 -10.80
C PRO A 131 26.35 3.19 -10.92
N ALA A 132 26.86 3.25 -12.16
CA ALA A 132 28.30 3.22 -12.44
C ALA A 132 29.08 4.41 -11.86
N THR A 133 28.45 5.59 -11.75
CA THR A 133 29.07 6.84 -11.29
C THR A 133 28.12 7.61 -10.36
N CYS A 134 28.68 8.55 -9.56
CA CYS A 134 27.89 9.39 -8.66
C CYS A 134 27.10 10.51 -9.36
N SER A 135 27.18 10.61 -10.68
CA SER A 135 26.34 11.54 -11.46
C SER A 135 24.99 10.94 -11.84
N LEU A 136 24.73 9.68 -11.47
CA LEU A 136 23.53 8.92 -11.82
C LEU A 136 22.66 8.72 -10.58
N ARG A 137 21.35 8.91 -10.73
CA ARG A 137 20.37 8.65 -9.67
C ARG A 137 19.05 8.14 -10.26
N TYR A 138 18.46 7.14 -9.64
CA TYR A 138 17.11 6.69 -9.93
C TYR A 138 16.12 7.77 -9.51
N CYS A 139 15.45 8.37 -10.50
CA CYS A 139 14.34 9.26 -10.26
C CYS A 139 13.08 8.50 -9.93
N THR A 140 12.18 9.19 -9.26
CA THR A 140 10.84 8.70 -9.01
C THR A 140 9.82 9.74 -9.42
N ASP A 141 8.64 9.27 -9.75
CA ASP A 141 7.48 10.09 -10.06
C ASP A 141 6.28 9.57 -9.28
N THR A 142 5.26 10.41 -9.22
CA THR A 142 3.92 9.99 -8.81
C THR A 142 3.19 9.45 -10.04
N PRO A 143 2.55 8.27 -9.96
CA PRO A 143 1.74 7.78 -11.06
C PRO A 143 0.66 8.82 -11.38
N ILE A 144 0.72 9.38 -12.59
CA ILE A 144 -0.22 10.38 -13.06
C ILE A 144 -1.59 9.70 -13.16
N VAL A 145 -2.51 10.02 -12.26
CA VAL A 145 -3.94 9.79 -12.52
C VAL A 145 -4.29 10.77 -13.64
N ALA A 146 -4.39 10.28 -14.87
CA ALA A 146 -4.67 11.11 -16.05
C ALA A 146 -6.06 11.76 -15.92
N THR A 147 -6.12 12.94 -15.31
CA THR A 147 -7.28 13.83 -15.34
C THR A 147 -7.39 14.40 -16.76
N THR A 148 -8.13 13.73 -17.64
CA THR A 148 -8.29 14.19 -19.02
C THR A 148 -9.67 14.80 -19.19
N THR A 149 -9.71 16.12 -19.38
CA THR A 149 -10.88 16.91 -19.74
C THR A 149 -11.38 16.46 -21.11
N THR A 150 -12.59 15.91 -21.17
CA THR A 150 -13.18 15.31 -22.38
C THR A 150 -13.68 16.38 -23.36
N THR A 151 -13.09 16.44 -24.56
CA THR A 151 -13.77 16.93 -25.76
C THR A 151 -14.10 15.74 -26.65
N THR A 152 -15.39 15.54 -26.86
CA THR A 152 -16.04 14.40 -27.51
C THR A 152 -15.63 14.21 -28.96
N THR A 153 -15.06 13.06 -29.31
CA THR A 153 -15.28 12.47 -30.64
C THR A 153 -15.29 10.94 -30.55
N THR A 154 -16.38 10.37 -31.04
CA THR A 154 -16.80 8.97 -30.94
C THR A 154 -15.90 8.04 -31.74
N THR A 155 -15.30 7.03 -31.11
CA THR A 155 -14.88 5.79 -31.79
C THR A 155 -14.97 4.63 -30.80
N THR A 156 -15.55 3.53 -31.28
CA THR A 156 -15.97 2.35 -30.53
C THR A 156 -14.77 1.47 -30.20
N GLU A 157 -14.30 1.49 -28.96
CA GLU A 157 -13.37 0.50 -28.41
C GLU A 157 -13.88 -0.02 -27.06
N THR A 158 -13.87 -1.34 -26.93
CA THR A 158 -14.27 -2.08 -25.73
C THR A 158 -13.29 -1.76 -24.61
N THR A 159 -13.69 -0.84 -23.74
CA THR A 159 -12.92 -0.30 -22.62
C THR A 159 -13.12 -1.19 -21.40
N THR A 160 -12.08 -1.91 -20.99
CA THR A 160 -12.02 -2.55 -19.68
C THR A 160 -11.84 -1.45 -18.64
N THR A 161 -12.88 -1.18 -17.85
CA THR A 161 -12.90 -0.14 -16.83
C THR A 161 -11.93 -0.48 -15.71
N THR A 162 -10.79 0.21 -15.64
CA THR A 162 -9.91 0.20 -14.46
C THR A 162 -10.69 0.82 -13.30
N ALA A 163 -10.99 0.03 -12.26
CA ALA A 163 -11.69 0.50 -11.08
C ALA A 163 -10.84 1.56 -10.36
N ILE A 164 -11.36 2.79 -10.26
CA ILE A 164 -10.74 3.87 -9.49
C ILE A 164 -11.13 3.65 -8.03
N PHE A 165 -10.16 3.25 -7.20
CA PHE A 165 -10.36 3.13 -5.76
C PHE A 165 -10.65 4.49 -5.10
N SER A 166 -11.40 4.46 -4.01
CA SER A 166 -11.66 5.61 -3.15
C SER A 166 -10.36 6.24 -2.64
N SER A 167 -10.37 7.56 -2.43
CA SER A 167 -9.14 8.33 -2.16
C SER A 167 -8.37 7.91 -0.92
N GLN A 168 -9.06 7.36 0.08
CA GLN A 168 -8.45 6.81 1.27
C GLN A 168 -7.56 5.59 1.02
N CYS A 169 -7.67 4.93 -0.14
CA CYS A 169 -6.80 3.84 -0.55
C CYS A 169 -5.47 4.30 -1.16
N TYR A 170 -5.23 5.61 -1.30
CA TYR A 170 -3.94 6.14 -1.72
C TYR A 170 -3.51 7.41 -0.98
N ASN A 171 -4.43 8.06 -0.26
CA ASN A 171 -4.15 9.19 0.62
C ASN A 171 -4.37 8.79 2.08
N TYR A 172 -3.37 8.14 2.65
CA TYR A 172 -3.33 7.70 4.03
C TYR A 172 -1.93 7.89 4.62
N THR A 173 -1.86 7.77 5.93
CA THR A 173 -0.61 7.78 6.70
C THR A 173 -0.27 6.37 7.17
N THR A 174 1.01 6.04 7.28
CA THR A 174 1.45 4.72 7.76
C THR A 174 1.82 4.76 9.23
N ILE A 175 1.49 3.69 9.95
CA ILE A 175 1.99 3.43 11.30
C ILE A 175 2.67 2.06 11.31
N ASP A 176 3.95 2.04 11.64
CA ASP A 176 4.78 0.85 11.79
C ASP A 176 5.45 0.90 13.16
N GLU A 177 4.69 0.50 14.18
CA GLU A 177 5.14 0.50 15.56
C GLU A 177 5.04 -0.92 16.10
N GLU A 178 6.19 -1.57 16.28
CA GLU A 178 6.27 -2.96 16.72
C GLU A 178 5.47 -3.23 18.00
N SER A 179 5.45 -2.26 18.93
CA SER A 179 4.75 -2.36 20.21
C SER A 179 3.23 -2.51 20.07
N ARG A 180 2.62 -2.18 18.92
CA ARG A 180 1.17 -2.34 18.69
C ARG A 180 0.71 -3.77 18.52
N ASN A 181 1.62 -4.71 18.32
CA ASN A 181 1.23 -6.10 18.09
C ASN A 181 0.54 -6.69 19.32
N THR A 182 -0.56 -7.43 19.12
CA THR A 182 -1.29 -8.12 20.20
C THR A 182 -0.41 -9.08 21.02
N ASN A 183 0.71 -9.54 20.46
CA ASN A 183 1.67 -10.42 21.14
C ASN A 183 2.68 -9.65 22.02
N LYS A 184 2.68 -8.32 21.97
CA LYS A 184 3.58 -7.50 22.79
C LYS A 184 2.99 -7.23 24.17
N PRO A 185 3.83 -7.11 25.21
CA PRO A 185 3.39 -6.80 26.56
C PRO A 185 2.69 -5.43 26.60
N GLY A 186 1.94 -5.19 27.68
CA GLY A 186 1.37 -3.89 27.97
C GLY A 186 2.42 -2.83 28.29
N GLY A 187 1.99 -1.59 28.36
CA GLY A 187 2.85 -0.43 28.59
C GLY A 187 2.05 0.84 28.85
N PHE A 188 2.70 1.99 28.67
CA PHE A 188 2.11 3.31 28.89
C PHE A 188 1.89 4.10 27.59
N GLU A 189 2.05 3.46 26.42
CA GLU A 189 1.80 4.10 25.14
C GLU A 189 0.29 4.31 24.93
N CYS A 190 -0.07 5.38 24.22
CA CYS A 190 -1.46 5.74 23.98
C CYS A 190 -1.63 6.48 22.65
N ASP A 191 -2.86 6.50 22.14
CA ASP A 191 -3.20 7.11 20.84
C ASP A 191 -3.96 8.45 20.96
N GLU A 192 -4.03 9.04 22.15
CA GLU A 192 -4.66 10.35 22.32
C GLU A 192 -3.85 11.43 21.57
N ALA A 193 -2.54 11.53 21.88
CA ALA A 193 -1.65 12.50 21.26
C ALA A 193 -1.33 12.16 19.78
N THR A 194 -1.22 10.86 19.45
CA THR A 194 -0.93 10.35 18.09
C THR A 194 -1.94 10.85 17.04
N PHE A 195 -3.16 11.17 17.48
CA PHE A 195 -4.24 11.65 16.63
C PHE A 195 -4.78 13.02 17.04
N ALA A 196 -4.04 13.81 17.85
CA ALA A 196 -4.53 15.08 18.41
C ALA A 196 -5.01 16.10 17.36
N SER A 197 -4.50 16.04 16.13
CA SER A 197 -4.95 16.89 15.00
C SER A 197 -6.30 16.48 14.40
N GLY A 198 -6.92 15.40 14.90
CA GLY A 198 -8.23 14.92 14.48
C GLY A 198 -8.17 13.60 13.71
N SER A 199 -9.31 13.23 13.13
CA SER A 199 -9.45 11.96 12.42
C SER A 199 -8.67 11.93 11.12
N ARG A 200 -7.96 10.83 10.83
CA ARG A 200 -7.23 10.63 9.56
C ARG A 200 -7.20 9.16 9.13
N TRP A 201 -7.01 8.93 7.84
CA TRP A 201 -6.83 7.59 7.29
C TRP A 201 -5.43 7.05 7.58
N VAL A 202 -5.39 5.84 8.13
CA VAL A 202 -4.19 5.14 8.56
C VAL A 202 -4.13 3.75 7.96
N ARG A 203 -2.93 3.36 7.51
CA ARG A 203 -2.58 1.98 7.21
C ARG A 203 -1.56 1.49 8.25
N PHE A 204 -1.82 0.35 8.87
CA PHE A 204 -0.83 -0.33 9.70
C PHE A 204 0.07 -1.22 8.85
N THR A 205 1.37 -1.21 9.13
CA THR A 205 2.38 -1.96 8.39
C THR A 205 3.44 -2.55 9.30
N GLY A 206 4.28 -3.44 8.76
CA GLY A 206 5.47 -3.97 9.44
C GLY A 206 5.16 -5.02 10.49
N VAL A 207 6.17 -5.32 11.32
CA VAL A 207 6.11 -6.42 12.32
C VAL A 207 5.14 -6.12 13.47
N GLY A 208 4.78 -4.85 13.65
CA GLY A 208 3.75 -4.41 14.59
C GLY A 208 2.37 -4.98 14.31
N GLY A 209 2.08 -5.39 13.07
CA GLY A 209 0.76 -5.87 12.66
C GLY A 209 0.17 -5.01 11.57
N THR A 210 -0.68 -5.60 10.73
CA THR A 210 -1.25 -4.92 9.55
C THR A 210 -2.74 -4.62 9.69
N GLU A 211 -3.42 -5.18 10.70
CA GLU A 211 -4.86 -5.05 10.89
C GLU A 211 -5.22 -4.81 12.35
N ILE A 212 -6.30 -4.08 12.61
CA ILE A 212 -6.88 -4.02 13.97
C ILE A 212 -7.58 -5.37 14.25
N PRO A 213 -7.32 -6.04 15.37
CA PRO A 213 -7.95 -7.32 15.69
C PRO A 213 -9.47 -7.18 15.78
N THR A 214 -10.21 -8.16 15.26
CA THR A 214 -11.70 -8.19 15.27
C THR A 214 -12.29 -8.91 16.47
N LYS A 215 -11.45 -9.25 17.45
CA LYS A 215 -11.83 -9.88 18.70
C LYS A 215 -11.12 -9.18 19.84
N ALA A 216 -11.79 -9.18 21.00
CA ALA A 216 -11.25 -8.62 22.23
C ALA A 216 -9.85 -9.16 22.52
N VAL A 217 -8.90 -8.25 22.68
CA VAL A 217 -7.50 -8.58 22.92
C VAL A 217 -7.26 -8.78 24.40
N GLY A 218 -8.09 -8.33 25.35
CA GLY A 218 -7.76 -8.34 26.77
C GLY A 218 -6.78 -7.23 27.16
N SER A 219 -6.91 -6.73 28.39
CA SER A 219 -6.08 -5.63 28.93
C SER A 219 -4.57 -5.92 29.01
N ASN A 220 -3.77 -4.86 29.12
CA ASN A 220 -2.32 -4.86 29.32
C ASN A 220 -1.52 -5.60 28.23
N ARG A 221 -1.83 -5.29 26.96
CA ARG A 221 -1.08 -5.75 25.78
C ARG A 221 -0.85 -4.61 24.80
N CYS A 222 -0.13 -4.88 23.71
CA CYS A 222 0.10 -3.96 22.60
C CYS A 222 0.69 -2.59 23.02
N GLY A 223 1.60 -2.61 24.00
CA GLY A 223 2.28 -1.42 24.51
C GLY A 223 1.41 -0.50 25.35
N THR A 224 0.17 -0.89 25.65
CA THR A 224 -0.79 -0.07 26.38
C THR A 224 -1.47 -0.83 27.51
N LYS A 225 -2.32 -0.10 28.21
CA LYS A 225 -3.14 -0.55 29.32
C LYS A 225 -4.49 -1.07 28.81
N ALA A 226 -5.25 -0.25 28.08
CA ALA A 226 -6.53 -0.63 27.49
C ALA A 226 -6.42 -0.85 25.98
N THR A 227 -6.79 -2.03 25.52
CA THR A 227 -6.43 -2.54 24.20
C THR A 227 -7.57 -2.35 23.20
N GLY A 228 -7.30 -1.65 22.11
CA GLY A 228 -8.27 -1.37 21.06
C GLY A 228 -8.43 -2.54 20.09
N TRP A 229 -9.67 -3.00 19.89
CA TRP A 229 -10.06 -4.00 18.89
C TRP A 229 -11.33 -3.56 18.15
N TYR A 230 -11.47 -3.94 16.88
CA TYR A 230 -12.60 -3.54 16.04
C TYR A 230 -13.80 -4.48 16.24
N SER A 231 -14.92 -3.94 16.72
CA SER A 231 -16.14 -4.71 16.98
C SER A 231 -17.13 -4.71 15.81
N GLY A 232 -16.82 -3.99 14.73
CA GLY A 232 -17.60 -3.99 13.50
C GLY A 232 -17.29 -5.17 12.58
N ALA A 233 -18.09 -5.30 11.53
CA ALA A 233 -17.79 -6.20 10.42
C ALA A 233 -16.73 -5.56 9.51
N MET A 234 -15.66 -6.29 9.20
CA MET A 234 -14.67 -5.82 8.21
C MET A 234 -15.31 -5.79 6.81
N PRO A 235 -15.03 -4.77 5.99
CA PRO A 235 -15.54 -4.71 4.62
C PRO A 235 -14.95 -5.86 3.79
N THR A 236 -15.81 -6.74 3.28
CA THR A 236 -15.36 -7.90 2.48
C THR A 236 -15.28 -7.60 0.98
N VAL A 237 -15.95 -6.53 0.53
CA VAL A 237 -15.95 -6.11 -0.87
C VAL A 237 -14.90 -5.03 -1.06
N VAL A 238 -14.07 -5.20 -2.08
CA VAL A 238 -13.04 -4.23 -2.48
C VAL A 238 -13.67 -2.86 -2.74
N ASP A 239 -12.96 -1.82 -2.33
CA ASP A 239 -13.36 -0.41 -2.41
C ASP A 239 -14.68 -0.07 -1.69
N THR A 240 -15.02 -0.85 -0.65
CA THR A 240 -16.15 -0.53 0.22
C THR A 240 -15.69 -0.12 1.60
N THR A 241 -16.42 0.86 2.14
CA THR A 241 -16.21 1.38 3.48
C THR A 241 -17.28 0.84 4.42
N SER A 242 -16.88 0.24 5.53
CA SER A 242 -17.77 -0.15 6.62
C SER A 242 -17.52 0.71 7.85
N SER A 243 -18.60 1.19 8.46
CA SER A 243 -18.54 1.89 9.75
C SER A 243 -18.67 0.89 10.89
N GLY A 244 -17.95 1.14 11.98
CA GLY A 244 -18.05 0.35 13.20
C GLY A 244 -17.34 1.04 14.34
N SER A 245 -17.11 0.34 15.45
CA SER A 245 -16.39 0.89 16.58
C SER A 245 -15.12 0.10 16.87
N VAL A 246 -14.06 0.79 17.25
CA VAL A 246 -13.00 0.19 18.05
C VAL A 246 -13.43 0.26 19.50
N CYS A 247 -13.54 -0.90 20.13
CA CYS A 247 -13.75 -1.07 21.56
C CYS A 247 -12.39 -1.14 22.27
N PHE A 248 -12.24 -0.42 23.38
CA PHE A 248 -11.08 -0.48 24.25
C PHE A 248 -11.38 -1.38 25.44
N ASP A 249 -10.70 -2.51 25.47
CA ASP A 249 -10.81 -3.56 26.47
C ASP A 249 -10.00 -3.19 27.72
N TRP A 250 -10.66 -3.18 28.88
CA TRP A 250 -10.03 -2.89 30.16
C TRP A 250 -10.71 -3.69 31.29
N GLU A 251 -9.89 -4.35 32.11
CA GLU A 251 -10.33 -5.24 33.19
C GLU A 251 -11.29 -6.34 32.69
N SER A 252 -12.53 -6.34 33.18
CA SER A 252 -13.57 -7.32 32.83
C SER A 252 -14.56 -6.81 31.77
N ASN A 253 -14.36 -5.60 31.26
CA ASN A 253 -15.22 -5.03 30.22
C ASN A 253 -14.44 -4.88 28.90
N SER A 254 -14.74 -5.76 27.95
CA SER A 254 -14.10 -5.78 26.64
C SER A 254 -14.43 -4.58 25.74
N CYS A 255 -15.40 -3.74 26.11
CA CYS A 255 -15.72 -2.50 25.39
C CYS A 255 -16.04 -1.38 26.39
N ARG A 256 -15.10 -1.11 27.30
CA ARG A 256 -15.29 -0.10 28.34
C ARG A 256 -15.38 1.31 27.77
N TRP A 257 -14.57 1.59 26.76
CA TRP A 257 -14.65 2.80 25.95
C TRP A 257 -14.68 2.43 24.47
N LYS A 258 -15.08 3.37 23.61
CA LYS A 258 -15.09 3.12 22.18
C LYS A 258 -14.83 4.36 21.34
N ASN A 259 -14.32 4.12 20.14
CA ASN A 259 -14.29 5.10 19.06
C ASN A 259 -15.00 4.57 17.84
N ASP A 260 -15.92 5.36 17.28
CA ASP A 260 -16.51 5.05 15.99
C ASP A 260 -15.53 5.43 14.88
N ILE A 261 -15.32 4.50 13.95
CA ILE A 261 -14.34 4.59 12.86
C ILE A 261 -14.97 4.09 11.56
N ASN A 262 -14.29 4.41 10.47
CA ASN A 262 -14.54 3.83 9.16
C ASN A 262 -13.35 2.95 8.76
N VAL A 263 -13.64 1.82 8.11
CA VAL A 263 -12.64 0.90 7.55
C VAL A 263 -12.92 0.74 6.08
N THR A 264 -11.92 0.90 5.22
CA THR A 264 -12.05 0.63 3.77
C THR A 264 -11.21 -0.57 3.38
N ASN A 265 -11.77 -1.48 2.59
CA ASN A 265 -11.02 -2.58 1.97
C ASN A 265 -10.37 -2.07 0.67
N CYS A 266 -9.06 -1.88 0.68
CA CYS A 266 -8.29 -1.43 -0.49
C CYS A 266 -7.66 -2.62 -1.23
N ASP A 267 -8.38 -3.74 -1.28
CA ASP A 267 -7.96 -5.03 -1.85
C ASP A 267 -6.92 -5.77 -1.00
N SER A 268 -5.64 -5.44 -1.15
CA SER A 268 -4.55 -6.10 -0.41
C SER A 268 -4.47 -5.68 1.05
N TYR A 269 -5.05 -4.55 1.45
CA TYR A 269 -4.96 -4.02 2.82
C TYR A 269 -6.21 -3.23 3.22
N TYR A 270 -6.33 -2.98 4.53
CA TYR A 270 -7.32 -2.08 5.08
C TYR A 270 -6.70 -0.73 5.44
N VAL A 271 -7.49 0.33 5.27
CA VAL A 271 -7.24 1.64 5.86
C VAL A 271 -8.32 1.97 6.86
N TYR A 272 -7.92 2.62 7.94
CA TYR A 272 -8.76 2.92 9.09
C TYR A 272 -8.81 4.44 9.30
N GLN A 273 -10.00 5.02 9.33
CA GLN A 273 -10.17 6.42 9.70
C GLN A 273 -10.18 6.52 11.23
N LEU A 274 -9.00 6.73 11.81
CA LEU A 274 -8.79 6.72 13.26
C LEU A 274 -8.78 8.13 13.82
N ARG A 275 -9.16 8.24 15.10
CA ARG A 275 -9.27 9.49 15.88
C ARG A 275 -8.57 9.35 17.23
N PRO A 276 -8.35 10.43 18.00
CA PRO A 276 -7.80 10.35 19.36
C PRO A 276 -8.50 9.27 20.18
N SER A 277 -7.71 8.45 20.89
CA SER A 277 -8.30 7.54 21.87
C SER A 277 -9.00 8.35 22.99
N PRO A 278 -10.04 7.81 23.66
CA PRO A 278 -10.79 8.55 24.70
C PRO A 278 -9.96 9.01 25.92
N GLY A 279 -8.73 8.54 26.05
CA GLY A 279 -7.74 9.03 27.00
C GLY A 279 -6.37 8.39 26.79
N CYS A 280 -5.35 8.87 27.52
CA CYS A 280 -4.00 8.33 27.47
C CYS A 280 -3.79 7.12 28.39
N SER A 281 -4.55 6.06 28.12
CA SER A 281 -4.24 4.70 28.59
C SER A 281 -4.73 3.67 27.56
N MET A 282 -5.06 4.13 26.36
CA MET A 282 -5.72 3.36 25.32
C MET A 282 -4.96 3.50 24.01
N ARG A 283 -4.87 2.39 23.26
CA ARG A 283 -4.20 2.36 21.96
C ARG A 283 -4.90 1.39 21.03
N TYR A 284 -4.92 1.71 19.73
CA TYR A 284 -5.35 0.79 18.69
C TYR A 284 -4.29 -0.33 18.58
N CYS A 285 -4.62 -1.54 19.01
CA CYS A 285 -3.75 -2.69 18.80
C CYS A 285 -3.79 -3.12 17.34
N THR A 286 -2.77 -3.87 16.93
CA THR A 286 -2.66 -4.48 15.62
C THR A 286 -2.32 -5.96 15.73
N THR A 287 -2.69 -6.73 14.73
CA THR A 287 -2.39 -8.16 14.63
C THR A 287 -1.95 -8.54 13.22
N ASN A 288 -1.24 -9.66 13.12
CA ASN A 288 -0.91 -10.32 11.85
C ASN A 288 -1.86 -11.50 11.58
N ALA A 289 -2.78 -11.81 12.50
CA ALA A 289 -3.76 -12.86 12.27
C ALA A 289 -4.66 -12.42 11.12
N PRO A 290 -4.77 -13.18 10.02
CA PRO A 290 -5.64 -12.81 8.92
C PRO A 290 -7.06 -12.73 9.46
N THR A 291 -7.69 -11.55 9.42
CA THR A 291 -9.15 -11.54 9.40
C THR A 291 -9.55 -12.36 8.19
N ALA A 292 -10.45 -13.34 8.39
CA ALA A 292 -10.89 -14.19 7.30
C ALA A 292 -11.46 -13.28 6.20
N LYS A 293 -10.66 -12.99 5.17
CA LYS A 293 -11.13 -12.41 3.92
C LYS A 293 -12.05 -13.47 3.36
N VAL A 294 -13.34 -13.41 3.73
CA VAL A 294 -14.35 -14.13 2.97
C VAL A 294 -14.43 -13.37 1.66
N SER A 295 -13.56 -13.75 0.73
CA SER A 295 -13.76 -13.47 -0.67
C SER A 295 -15.02 -14.25 -1.08
N LYS A 296 -16.19 -13.67 -0.80
CA LYS A 296 -17.29 -13.84 -1.73
C LYS A 296 -16.88 -13.07 -2.96
N GLY A 297 -15.98 -13.67 -3.74
CA GLY A 297 -15.81 -13.30 -5.12
C GLY A 297 -17.20 -13.36 -5.73
N PHE A 298 -17.61 -12.28 -6.39
CA PHE A 298 -18.80 -12.34 -7.22
C PHE A 298 -18.58 -13.49 -8.20
N THR A 299 -19.39 -14.54 -8.05
CA THR A 299 -19.30 -15.77 -8.84
C THR A 299 -19.58 -15.55 -10.32
N SER A 300 -20.01 -14.34 -10.67
CA SER A 300 -20.12 -13.88 -12.04
C SER A 300 -20.12 -12.35 -12.11
N ILE A 301 -19.72 -11.82 -13.27
CA ILE A 301 -19.92 -10.42 -13.68
C ILE A 301 -21.40 -10.00 -13.51
N SER A 302 -22.35 -10.93 -13.60
CA SER A 302 -23.78 -10.67 -13.44
C SER A 302 -24.15 -10.23 -12.02
N ASP A 303 -23.51 -10.77 -10.99
CA ASP A 303 -23.85 -10.45 -9.59
C ASP A 303 -23.36 -9.06 -9.18
N TYR A 304 -22.20 -8.65 -9.73
CA TYR A 304 -21.65 -7.30 -9.58
C TYR A 304 -22.52 -6.26 -10.29
N ILE A 305 -22.95 -6.54 -11.53
CA ILE A 305 -23.83 -5.67 -12.32
C ILE A 305 -25.20 -5.51 -11.63
N LYS A 306 -25.76 -6.57 -11.07
CA LYS A 306 -27.06 -6.53 -10.37
C LYS A 306 -27.05 -5.59 -9.16
N ASN A 307 -25.98 -5.62 -8.36
CA ASN A 307 -25.82 -4.75 -7.20
C ASN A 307 -25.65 -3.26 -7.61
N LEU A 308 -24.97 -3.01 -8.74
CA LEU A 308 -24.84 -1.67 -9.31
C LEU A 308 -26.17 -1.09 -9.81
N PHE A 309 -27.01 -1.91 -10.45
CA PHE A 309 -28.33 -1.47 -10.93
C PHE A 309 -29.31 -1.19 -9.79
N GLU A 310 -29.29 -1.97 -8.70
CA GLU A 310 -30.15 -1.71 -7.54
C GLU A 310 -29.82 -0.39 -6.84
N LYS A 311 -28.55 0.06 -6.87
CA LYS A 311 -28.11 1.34 -6.30
C LYS A 311 -28.38 2.57 -7.16
N LEU A 312 -28.63 2.40 -8.46
CA LEU A 312 -28.92 3.51 -9.39
C LEU A 312 -30.42 3.83 -9.49
N ILE A 313 -31.27 3.01 -8.86
CA ILE A 313 -32.75 3.13 -8.91
C ILE A 313 -33.34 3.42 -7.51
N SER A 314 -32.51 3.53 -6.46
CA SER A 314 -32.91 3.98 -5.11
C SER A 314 -32.45 5.40 -4.82
#